data_AF-A0A378B4L6-F1
#
_entry.id   AF-A0A378B4L6-F1
#
_cell.length_a   1.000
_cell.length_b   1.000
_cell.length_c   1.000
_cell.angle_alpha   90.00
_cell.angle_beta   90.00
_cell.angle_gamma   90.00
#
_symmetry.space_group_name_H-M   'P 1'
#
loop_
_entity.id
_entity.type
_entity.pdbx_description
1 polymer ?
#
loop_
_entity_poly.entity_id
_entity_poly.type
_entity_poly.pdbx_seq_one_letter_code
_entity_poly.pdbx_strand_id
1 'polypeptide(L)'
;MVDRFGLLTDGMPNLLPFQNKLVQKREQLQSWDTTSEALSLLDVVRNVKPNILIGVSGQPGLFTEEIIREMHKHCPRPIVMPLSNPTSRGGSDAAEYPELDRRRGAGRHRQSILPGYRERQAVSHRPVQ
;
A
#
# COMPACT_ATOMS: atom_id res chain seq x y z
N MET A 1 1.39 11.81 -11.53
CA MET A 1 0.01 11.40 -11.21
C MET A 1 -0.32 10.17 -12.02
N VAL A 2 -0.97 9.16 -11.44
CA VAL A 2 -1.40 7.94 -12.14
C VAL A 2 -2.91 7.94 -12.19
N ASP A 3 -3.49 7.75 -13.38
CA ASP A 3 -4.93 7.61 -13.58
C ASP A 3 -5.29 6.22 -14.14
N ARG A 4 -6.51 6.06 -14.65
CA ARG A 4 -7.01 4.79 -15.21
C ARG A 4 -6.21 4.29 -16.42
N PHE A 5 -5.48 5.15 -17.12
CA PHE A 5 -4.65 4.81 -18.28
C PHE A 5 -3.16 4.70 -17.93
N GLY A 6 -2.77 5.01 -16.69
CA GLY A 6 -1.41 4.90 -16.20
C GLY A 6 -0.81 6.25 -15.79
N LEU A 7 0.53 6.32 -15.77
CA LEU A 7 1.25 7.57 -15.53
C LEU A 7 0.87 8.60 -16.59
N LEU A 8 0.49 9.80 -16.15
CA LEU A 8 0.30 10.90 -17.08
C LEU A 8 1.62 11.33 -17.69
N THR A 9 1.70 11.32 -19.02
CA THR A 9 2.85 11.80 -19.79
C THR A 9 2.44 12.86 -20.81
N ASP A 10 3.41 13.67 -21.26
CA ASP A 10 3.23 14.67 -22.31
C ASP A 10 2.74 14.08 -23.66
N GLY A 11 3.00 12.80 -23.93
CA GLY A 11 2.49 12.09 -25.11
C GLY A 11 1.04 11.59 -25.02
N MET A 12 0.35 11.78 -23.89
CA MET A 12 -1.00 11.21 -23.69
C MET A 12 -2.08 12.08 -24.39
N PRO A 13 -2.99 11.48 -25.18
CA PRO A 13 -4.07 12.22 -25.82
C PRO A 13 -5.17 12.60 -24.81
N ASN A 14 -5.98 13.62 -25.12
CA ASN A 14 -7.20 14.01 -24.39
C ASN A 14 -6.99 14.37 -22.91
N LEU A 15 -5.81 14.91 -22.55
CA LEU A 15 -5.55 15.41 -21.21
C LEU A 15 -6.45 16.60 -20.86
N LEU A 16 -7.07 16.55 -19.68
CA LEU A 16 -7.84 17.66 -19.14
C LEU A 16 -6.90 18.85 -18.82
N PRO A 17 -7.37 20.11 -18.89
CA PRO A 17 -6.51 21.28 -18.69
C PRO A 17 -5.67 21.25 -17.41
N PHE A 18 -6.24 20.76 -16.30
CA PHE A 18 -5.53 20.64 -15.02
C PHE A 18 -4.47 19.53 -14.99
N GLN A 19 -4.62 18.49 -15.81
CA GLN A 19 -3.69 17.36 -15.88
C GLN A 19 -2.35 17.76 -16.52
N ASN A 20 -2.36 18.74 -17.44
CA ASN A 20 -1.16 19.22 -18.12
C ASN A 20 -0.04 19.68 -17.18
N LYS A 21 -0.39 20.17 -15.99
CA LYS A 21 0.62 20.59 -14.98
C LYS A 21 1.26 19.41 -14.23
N LEU A 22 0.72 18.21 -14.37
CA LEU A 22 1.08 17.01 -13.61
C LEU A 22 1.70 15.91 -14.48
N VAL A 23 1.78 16.13 -15.79
CA VAL A 23 2.40 15.19 -16.73
C VAL A 23 3.90 15.07 -16.47
N GLN A 24 4.42 13.87 -16.71
CA GLN A 24 5.85 13.62 -16.77
C GLN A 24 6.32 13.70 -18.22
N LYS A 25 7.50 14.29 -18.46
CA LYS A 25 8.06 14.35 -19.81
C LYS A 25 8.60 12.99 -20.21
N ARG A 26 8.25 12.48 -21.40
CA ARG A 26 8.76 11.19 -21.91
C ARG A 26 10.29 11.12 -21.91
N GLU A 27 10.96 12.23 -22.16
CA GLU A 27 12.43 12.36 -22.10
C GLU A 27 13.02 11.94 -20.74
N GLN A 28 12.32 12.24 -19.64
CA GLN A 28 12.79 11.91 -18.29
C GLN A 28 12.57 10.43 -17.92
N LEU A 29 11.76 9.72 -18.72
CA LEU A 29 11.39 8.33 -18.49
C LEU A 29 12.21 7.35 -19.33
N GLN A 30 13.15 7.83 -20.16
CA GLN A 30 13.98 6.99 -21.04
C GLN A 30 14.83 5.96 -20.31
N SER A 31 15.13 6.20 -19.04
CA SER A 31 15.89 5.28 -18.19
C SER A 31 15.05 4.13 -17.61
N TRP A 32 13.73 4.19 -17.77
CA TRP A 32 12.83 3.17 -17.23
C TRP A 32 12.82 1.98 -18.18
N ASP A 33 12.95 0.77 -17.63
CA ASP A 33 12.90 -0.48 -18.40
C ASP A 33 11.45 -0.83 -18.76
N THR A 34 10.90 -0.09 -19.73
CA THR A 34 9.51 -0.27 -20.17
C THR A 34 9.37 -0.02 -21.66
N THR A 35 8.80 -0.99 -22.36
CA THR A 35 8.43 -0.88 -23.78
C THR A 35 6.97 -0.49 -23.97
N SER A 36 6.22 -0.31 -22.87
CA SER A 36 4.78 -0.01 -22.91
C SER A 36 4.53 1.48 -23.02
N GLU A 37 3.57 1.85 -23.86
CA GLU A 37 3.06 3.23 -23.96
C GLU A 37 2.33 3.67 -22.67
N ALA A 38 1.69 2.72 -21.98
CA ALA A 38 0.97 2.94 -20.73
C ALA A 38 1.77 2.38 -19.56
N LEU A 39 2.10 3.25 -18.59
CA LEU A 39 2.89 2.89 -17.41
C LEU A 39 1.95 2.64 -16.23
N SER A 40 1.92 1.40 -15.75
CA SER A 40 1.05 1.02 -14.63
C SER A 40 1.50 1.66 -13.31
N LEU A 41 0.63 1.62 -12.29
CA LEU A 41 1.01 2.06 -10.94
C LEU A 41 2.25 1.31 -10.42
N LEU A 42 2.35 0.01 -10.71
CA LEU A 42 3.49 -0.80 -10.29
C LEU A 42 4.79 -0.38 -11.00
N ASP A 43 4.73 -0.11 -12.31
CA ASP A 43 5.89 0.38 -13.07
C ASP A 43 6.38 1.72 -12.50
N VAL A 44 5.44 2.61 -12.18
CA VAL A 44 5.75 3.88 -11.53
C VAL A 44 6.40 3.66 -10.17
N VAL A 45 5.89 2.75 -9.35
CA VAL A 45 6.46 2.46 -8.02
C VAL A 45 7.88 1.89 -8.13
N ARG A 46 8.12 0.95 -9.06
CA ARG A 46 9.44 0.35 -9.32
C ARG A 46 10.49 1.38 -9.69
N ASN A 47 10.12 2.32 -10.56
CA ASN A 47 11.08 3.29 -11.11
C ASN A 47 11.22 4.55 -10.26
N VAL A 48 10.11 5.07 -9.70
CA VAL A 48 10.13 6.28 -8.86
C VAL A 48 10.63 5.98 -7.46
N LYS A 49 10.38 4.77 -6.94
CA LYS A 49 10.70 4.36 -5.57
C LYS A 49 10.12 5.32 -4.52
N PRO A 50 8.79 5.56 -4.54
CA PRO A 50 8.19 6.60 -3.72
C PRO A 50 8.24 6.27 -2.21
N ASN A 51 8.41 7.31 -1.39
CA ASN A 51 8.24 7.21 0.07
C ASN A 51 6.77 7.34 0.50
N ILE A 52 5.96 8.01 -0.32
CA ILE A 52 4.56 8.34 -0.02
C ILE A 52 3.70 7.91 -1.20
N LEU A 53 2.64 7.15 -0.94
CA LEU A 53 1.63 6.75 -1.91
C LEU A 53 0.24 7.19 -1.44
N ILE A 54 -0.41 8.06 -2.20
CA ILE A 54 -1.73 8.62 -1.89
C ILE A 54 -2.73 8.12 -2.94
N GLY A 55 -3.83 7.52 -2.47
CA GLY A 55 -4.89 6.97 -3.31
C GLY A 55 -6.17 7.78 -3.16
N VAL A 56 -6.61 8.42 -4.25
CA VAL A 56 -7.84 9.26 -4.28
C VAL A 56 -8.83 8.82 -5.37
N SER A 57 -8.65 7.62 -5.93
CA SER A 57 -9.40 7.15 -7.11
C SER A 57 -10.75 6.52 -6.80
N GLY A 58 -11.00 6.09 -5.55
CA GLY A 58 -12.19 5.28 -5.22
C GLY A 58 -12.12 3.84 -5.70
N GLN A 59 -11.00 3.41 -6.31
CA GLN A 59 -10.84 2.07 -6.84
C GLN A 59 -10.41 1.09 -5.74
N PRO A 60 -11.23 0.06 -5.40
CA PRO A 60 -10.85 -0.95 -4.43
C PRO A 60 -9.69 -1.80 -4.95
N GLY A 61 -8.84 -2.28 -4.03
CA GLY A 61 -7.74 -3.19 -4.36
C GLY A 61 -6.56 -2.58 -5.13
N LEU A 62 -6.51 -1.25 -5.30
CA LEU A 62 -5.42 -0.60 -6.03
C LEU A 62 -4.05 -0.77 -5.33
N PHE A 63 -4.04 -0.84 -4.00
CA PHE A 63 -2.83 -1.03 -3.19
C PHE A 63 -2.61 -2.51 -2.92
N THR A 64 -2.17 -3.22 -3.96
CA THR A 64 -1.87 -4.65 -3.86
C THR A 64 -0.64 -4.90 -2.98
N GLU A 65 -0.54 -6.12 -2.43
CA GLU A 65 0.65 -6.55 -1.68
C GLU A 65 1.94 -6.34 -2.49
N GLU A 66 1.90 -6.63 -3.80
CA GLU A 66 3.04 -6.43 -4.70
C GLU A 66 3.52 -4.98 -4.70
N ILE A 67 2.60 -4.01 -4.83
CA ILE A 67 2.92 -2.58 -4.80
C ILE A 67 3.53 -2.18 -3.47
N ILE A 68 2.94 -2.62 -2.35
CA ILE A 68 3.43 -2.27 -1.01
C ILE A 68 4.80 -2.89 -0.74
N ARG A 69 5.02 -4.14 -1.13
CA ARG A 69 6.32 -4.82 -1.03
C ARG A 69 7.37 -4.13 -1.89
N GLU A 70 7.00 -3.72 -3.11
CA GLU A 70 7.91 -3.00 -3.99
C GLU A 70 8.35 -1.67 -3.40
N MET A 71 7.41 -0.88 -2.84
CA MET A 71 7.77 0.34 -2.08
C MET A 71 8.73 0.04 -0.94
N HIS A 72 8.46 -1.04 -0.18
CA HIS A 72 9.26 -1.40 1.00
C HIS A 72 10.69 -1.86 0.66
N LYS A 73 10.97 -2.32 -0.58
CA LYS A 73 12.35 -2.64 -1.01
C LYS A 73 13.28 -1.43 -0.97
N HIS A 74 12.73 -0.22 -1.10
CA HIS A 74 13.52 1.00 -1.23
C HIS A 74 13.20 2.03 -0.13
N CYS A 75 12.03 1.92 0.50
CA CYS A 75 11.59 2.77 1.59
C CYS A 75 11.30 1.91 2.83
N PRO A 76 12.14 1.91 3.88
CA PRO A 76 11.91 1.11 5.09
C PRO A 76 10.64 1.50 5.87
N ARG A 77 10.10 2.70 5.63
CA ARG A 77 8.92 3.25 6.32
C ARG A 77 8.03 4.01 5.33
N PRO A 78 7.37 3.32 4.39
CA PRO A 78 6.52 3.97 3.40
C PRO A 78 5.25 4.51 4.05
N ILE A 79 4.78 5.66 3.60
CA ILE A 79 3.48 6.22 4.01
C ILE A 79 2.47 5.90 2.91
N VAL A 80 1.40 5.19 3.26
CA VAL A 80 0.34 4.79 2.32
C VAL A 80 -0.98 5.35 2.82
N MET A 81 -1.63 6.18 2.00
CA MET A 81 -2.83 6.93 2.37
C MET A 81 -3.97 6.65 1.38
N PRO A 82 -4.83 5.65 1.65
CA PRO A 82 -6.05 5.44 0.88
C PRO A 82 -7.12 6.42 1.36
N LEU A 83 -7.27 7.52 0.64
CA LEU A 83 -8.17 8.63 0.98
C LEU A 83 -9.53 8.54 0.27
N SER A 84 -9.81 7.44 -0.45
CA SER A 84 -11.14 7.22 -1.01
C SER A 84 -12.18 7.03 0.08
N ASN A 85 -13.27 7.81 0.00
CA ASN A 85 -14.40 7.74 0.92
C ASN A 85 -14.99 6.31 0.98
N PRO A 86 -15.44 5.83 2.15
CA PRO A 86 -15.86 4.44 2.31
C PRO A 86 -17.16 4.19 1.57
N THR A 87 -17.13 3.38 0.51
CA THR A 87 -18.32 2.68 0.06
C THR A 87 -18.47 1.44 0.90
N SER A 88 -19.57 1.39 1.64
CA SER A 88 -20.05 0.24 2.40
C SER A 88 -20.11 -1.02 1.52
N ARG A 89 -19.02 -1.80 1.49
CA ARG A 89 -18.91 -3.24 1.20
C ARG A 89 -17.43 -3.62 1.06
N GLY A 90 -16.94 -4.39 2.03
CA GLY A 90 -15.89 -5.40 1.87
C GLY A 90 -14.53 -4.99 1.33
N GLY A 91 -13.53 -4.98 2.22
CA GLY A 91 -12.18 -5.43 1.88
C GLY A 91 -11.34 -4.48 1.04
N SER A 92 -11.04 -3.30 1.57
CA SER A 92 -9.68 -2.79 1.40
C SER A 92 -9.08 -2.70 2.78
N ASP A 93 -8.36 -3.76 3.17
CA ASP A 93 -7.54 -3.81 4.37
C ASP A 93 -6.37 -2.82 4.19
N ALA A 94 -6.70 -1.54 4.26
CA ALA A 94 -5.77 -0.44 4.40
C ALA A 94 -5.10 -0.43 5.79
N ALA A 95 -5.39 -1.42 6.63
CA ALA A 95 -4.84 -1.58 7.95
C ALA A 95 -4.61 -3.06 8.25
N GLU A 96 -3.57 -3.68 7.69
CA GLU A 96 -2.70 -4.65 8.38
C GLU A 96 -1.72 -5.34 7.39
N TYR A 97 -0.48 -4.84 7.32
CA TYR A 97 0.69 -5.71 7.09
C TYR A 97 1.66 -5.62 8.28
N PRO A 98 1.22 -5.96 9.51
CA PRO A 98 2.04 -5.86 10.72
C PRO A 98 3.26 -6.78 10.66
N GLU A 99 3.25 -7.82 9.83
CA GLU A 99 4.37 -8.74 9.63
C GLU A 99 5.63 -8.05 9.06
N LEU A 100 5.47 -7.02 8.23
CA LEU A 100 6.60 -6.26 7.66
C LEU A 100 7.26 -5.35 8.71
N ASP A 101 6.51 -4.90 9.72
CA ASP A 101 6.98 -4.01 10.80
C ASP A 101 7.49 -4.80 12.04
N ARG A 102 7.10 -6.07 12.20
CA ARG A 102 7.42 -6.89 13.39
C ARG A 102 8.90 -7.27 13.58
N ARG A 103 9.77 -7.14 12.57
CA ARG A 103 11.17 -7.59 12.68
C ARG A 103 12.10 -6.65 13.46
N ARG A 104 11.64 -5.50 13.99
CA ARG A 104 12.43 -4.69 14.95
C ARG A 104 11.53 -3.99 15.96
N GLY A 105 11.62 -4.39 17.23
CA GLY A 105 11.12 -3.58 18.34
C GLY A 105 10.52 -4.39 19.49
N ALA A 106 11.39 -4.80 20.41
CA ALA A 106 10.97 -5.30 21.71
C ALA A 106 10.18 -4.23 22.49
N GLY A 107 9.14 -4.69 23.20
CA GLY A 107 8.61 -4.04 24.39
C GLY A 107 7.68 -2.86 24.16
N ARG A 108 6.38 -3.11 24.15
CA ARG A 108 5.39 -2.29 24.87
C ARG A 108 4.06 -3.05 24.99
N HIS A 109 3.65 -3.25 26.24
CA HIS A 109 2.33 -3.72 26.62
C HIS A 109 1.23 -2.98 25.83
N ARG A 110 0.40 -3.73 25.09
CA ARG A 110 -0.96 -3.31 24.76
C ARG A 110 -1.92 -4.42 25.18
N GLN A 111 -2.86 -4.00 26.01
CA GLN A 111 -3.94 -4.80 26.56
C GLN A 111 -4.80 -5.36 25.42
N SER A 112 -5.27 -6.58 25.67
CA SER A 112 -6.15 -7.39 24.86
C SER A 112 -7.46 -6.69 24.51
N ILE A 113 -7.80 -6.65 23.23
CA ILE A 113 -9.19 -6.59 22.78
C ILE A 113 -9.34 -7.60 21.63
N LEU A 114 -9.55 -8.86 21.99
CA LEU A 114 -10.15 -9.86 21.09
C LEU A 114 -11.30 -10.52 21.86
N PRO A 115 -12.54 -10.52 21.34
CA PRO A 115 -13.61 -11.33 21.89
C PRO A 115 -13.44 -12.77 21.38
N GLY A 116 -13.35 -13.74 22.30
CA GLY A 116 -13.85 -15.09 22.01
C GLY A 116 -12.93 -16.29 22.16
N TYR A 117 -11.72 -16.21 22.74
CA TYR A 117 -11.00 -17.42 23.15
C TYR A 117 -11.22 -17.71 24.64
N ARG A 118 -12.11 -18.66 24.90
CA ARG A 118 -12.51 -19.13 26.23
C ARG A 118 -11.40 -20.03 26.80
N GLU A 119 -10.68 -19.50 27.78
CA GLU A 119 -9.70 -20.22 28.59
C GLU A 119 -10.42 -21.27 29.47
N ARG A 120 -10.20 -22.57 29.22
CA ARG A 120 -10.47 -23.59 30.24
C ARG A 120 -9.19 -23.81 31.02
N GLN A 121 -9.19 -23.29 32.24
CA GLN A 121 -8.16 -23.49 33.24
C GLN A 121 -7.95 -24.99 33.50
N ALA A 122 -6.70 -25.45 33.39
CA ALA A 122 -6.25 -26.69 33.98
C ALA A 122 -5.91 -26.40 35.45
N VAL A 123 -6.76 -26.85 36.38
CA VAL A 123 -6.43 -26.87 37.82
C VAL A 123 -5.81 -28.23 38.10
N SER A 124 -4.48 -28.24 38.26
CA SER A 124 -3.72 -29.39 38.76
C SER A 124 -3.77 -29.39 40.29
N HIS A 125 -4.58 -30.28 40.87
CA HIS A 125 -4.47 -30.65 42.29
C HIS A 125 -3.49 -31.81 42.42
N ARG A 126 -2.38 -31.59 43.12
CA ARG A 126 -1.55 -32.69 43.65
C ARG A 126 -2.22 -33.29 44.88
N PRO A 127 -2.26 -34.62 45.06
CA PRO A 127 -2.54 -35.21 46.36
C PRO A 127 -1.29 -35.21 47.23
N VAL A 128 -1.49 -34.86 48.50
CA VAL A 128 -0.55 -35.04 49.60
C VAL A 128 -0.66 -36.50 50.07
N GLN A 129 0.47 -37.18 50.18
CA GLN A 129 0.69 -38.28 51.13
C GLN A 129 1.86 -37.89 52.02
#